data_AF-A0AAW0E340-F1
#
_entry.id   AF-A0AAW0E340-F1
#
_cell.length_a   1.000
_cell.length_b   1.000
_cell.length_c   1.000
_cell.angle_alpha   90.00
_cell.angle_beta   90.00
_cell.angle_gamma   90.00
#
_symmetry.space_group_name_H-M   'P 1'
#
loop_
_entity.id
_entity.type
_entity.pdbx_description
1 polymer ?
#
loop_
_entity_poly.entity_id
_entity_poly.type
_entity_poly.pdbx_seq_one_letter_code
_entity_poly.pdbx_strand_id
1 'polypeptide(L)'
;MPPPRHALTSPSLSLASAPKTAVIVGWTASAQGIARRLAQLGCARIIVCVDSNGDNGEGIIPKARQKTEAEIVKEVTSGAAGVEVSVIHGDLSDVKGIRAVVASIKAAVGHHDGAEAGIDYLVLAQISAPTGSVENLNAEGHDPVFTAQCIARFAIPYLLASSSPSSPHSQPPTTSTPTSTSTKSFLAPTAVILSIYYHWGHTLDDLTVEDLSLKRIYGEGKLSTTNMYKTQMRRDCTVLDGINEEFNLRFPQYRYYSLFPSLVKGDFNAREFPTYLKAVVWLGSKLAAVSPEEFAHAPVYLLASPPSTLDHTVGSDRFLDHGLNCVGDGVKGQWVRNRANTEKLWAKMVEIVGVDT
;
A
#
# COMPACT_ATOMS: atom_id res chain seq x y z
N MET A 1 22.48 6.82 -9.07
CA MET A 1 23.21 5.64 -8.53
C MET A 1 22.43 5.17 -7.32
N PRO A 2 22.18 3.86 -7.14
CA PRO A 2 21.54 3.37 -5.93
C PRO A 2 22.35 3.78 -4.69
N PRO A 3 21.69 4.04 -3.54
CA PRO A 3 22.39 4.33 -2.32
C PRO A 3 23.30 3.14 -1.97
N PRO A 4 24.55 3.37 -1.53
CA PRO A 4 25.40 2.28 -1.09
C PRO A 4 24.70 1.53 0.05
N ARG A 5 24.79 0.19 0.11
CA ARG A 5 24.10 -0.63 1.14
C ARG A 5 24.34 -0.13 2.58
N HIS A 6 25.49 0.50 2.84
CA HIS A 6 25.82 1.13 4.13
C HIS A 6 24.96 2.36 4.48
N ALA A 7 24.42 3.07 3.48
CA ALA A 7 23.50 4.20 3.71
C ALA A 7 22.13 3.73 4.21
N LEU A 8 21.67 2.54 3.77
CA LEU A 8 20.41 1.93 4.21
C LEU A 8 20.44 1.53 5.70
N THR A 9 21.63 1.28 6.23
CA THR A 9 21.86 0.93 7.63
C THR A 9 22.46 2.08 8.43
N SER A 10 22.50 3.30 7.87
CA SER A 10 23.24 4.41 8.47
C SER A 10 22.80 4.69 9.91
N PRO A 11 23.73 4.73 10.87
CA PRO A 11 23.44 5.08 12.26
C PRO A 11 23.01 6.55 12.43
N SER A 12 23.13 7.37 11.38
CA SER A 12 22.67 8.77 11.38
C SER A 12 21.17 8.93 11.14
N LEU A 13 20.47 7.87 10.73
CA LEU A 13 19.02 7.92 10.54
C LEU A 13 18.37 7.87 11.94
N SER A 14 17.61 8.90 12.30
CA SER A 14 16.90 8.96 13.57
C SER A 14 15.60 9.73 13.39
N LEU A 15 14.53 9.21 13.98
CA LEU A 15 13.21 9.85 14.06
C LEU A 15 12.98 10.54 15.41
N ALA A 16 13.94 10.47 16.34
CA ALA A 16 13.78 10.98 17.70
C ALA A 16 13.76 12.51 17.82
N SER A 17 14.08 13.25 16.75
CA SER A 17 14.12 14.71 16.75
C SER A 17 12.73 15.38 16.75
N ALA A 18 11.69 14.66 16.30
CA ALA A 18 10.31 15.12 16.34
C ALA A 18 9.37 13.91 16.44
N PRO A 19 8.26 13.98 17.20
CA PRO A 19 7.33 12.87 17.31
C PRO A 19 6.73 12.54 15.93
N LYS A 20 6.91 11.29 15.49
CA LYS A 20 6.38 10.77 14.22
C LYS A 20 5.29 9.74 14.45
N THR A 21 4.25 9.79 13.61
CA THR A 21 3.16 8.81 13.61
C THR A 21 3.20 7.96 12.34
N ALA A 22 3.30 6.65 12.50
CA ALA A 22 3.23 5.69 11.42
C ALA A 22 1.92 4.89 11.48
N VAL A 23 1.31 4.64 10.32
CA VAL A 23 0.21 3.69 10.12
C VAL A 23 0.69 2.60 9.18
N ILE A 24 0.56 1.34 9.60
CA ILE A 24 0.96 0.17 8.82
C ILE A 24 -0.29 -0.67 8.56
N VAL A 25 -0.64 -0.85 7.29
CA VAL A 25 -1.82 -1.61 6.88
C VAL A 25 -1.39 -2.94 6.29
N GLY A 26 -1.84 -4.04 6.92
CA GLY A 26 -1.39 -5.41 6.63
C GLY A 26 -0.23 -5.81 7.53
N TRP A 27 -0.37 -6.93 8.25
CA TRP A 27 0.62 -7.42 9.21
C TRP A 27 1.47 -8.58 8.67
N THR A 28 2.10 -8.32 7.54
CA THR A 28 2.98 -9.28 6.85
C THR A 28 4.37 -9.32 7.50
N ALA A 29 5.22 -10.27 7.12
CA ALA A 29 6.57 -10.36 7.67
C ALA A 29 7.39 -9.11 7.31
N SER A 30 7.29 -8.63 6.07
CA SER A 30 7.83 -7.34 5.64
C SER A 30 7.35 -6.17 6.54
N ALA A 31 6.04 -6.10 6.80
CA ALA A 31 5.45 -5.06 7.65
C ALA A 31 5.99 -5.11 9.10
N GLN A 32 6.16 -6.32 9.65
CA GLN A 32 6.72 -6.55 10.99
C GLN A 32 8.15 -5.99 11.10
N GLY A 33 8.99 -6.24 10.09
CA GLY A 33 10.35 -5.69 10.04
C GLY A 33 10.35 -4.15 10.02
N ILE A 34 9.49 -3.56 9.20
CA ILE A 34 9.34 -2.10 9.09
C ILE A 34 8.89 -1.50 10.43
N ALA A 35 7.87 -2.09 11.08
CA ALA A 35 7.35 -1.61 12.36
C ALA A 35 8.44 -1.60 13.45
N ARG A 36 9.17 -2.71 13.59
CA ARG A 36 10.31 -2.80 14.53
C ARG A 36 11.37 -1.75 14.24
N ARG A 37 11.73 -1.57 12.97
CA ARG A 37 12.78 -0.63 12.59
C ARG A 37 12.34 0.82 12.82
N LEU A 38 11.11 1.19 12.51
CA LEU A 38 10.56 2.51 12.83
C LEU A 38 10.55 2.78 14.35
N ALA A 39 10.15 1.79 15.15
CA ALA A 39 10.19 1.87 16.61
C ALA A 39 11.63 2.10 17.12
N GLN A 40 12.60 1.33 16.64
CA GLN A 40 14.02 1.47 16.99
C GLN A 40 14.61 2.83 16.62
N LEU A 41 14.11 3.47 15.56
CA LEU A 41 14.55 4.79 15.14
C LEU A 41 13.90 5.93 15.95
N GLY A 42 12.96 5.62 16.85
CA GLY A 42 12.29 6.62 17.69
C GLY A 42 10.97 7.15 17.12
N CYS A 43 10.28 6.39 16.28
CA CYS A 43 8.89 6.71 15.92
C CYS A 43 8.03 6.77 17.19
N ALA A 44 7.27 7.84 17.38
CA ALA A 44 6.55 8.09 18.64
C ALA A 44 5.30 7.21 18.75
N ARG A 45 4.58 7.03 17.64
CA ARG A 45 3.35 6.22 17.59
C ARG A 45 3.34 5.35 16.34
N ILE A 46 2.93 4.09 16.50
CA ILE A 46 2.74 3.13 15.41
C ILE A 46 1.34 2.51 15.55
N ILE A 47 0.51 2.70 14.53
CA ILE A 47 -0.83 2.13 14.43
C ILE A 47 -0.75 0.96 13.44
N VAL A 48 -1.03 -0.25 13.90
CA VAL A 48 -0.99 -1.47 13.08
C VAL A 48 -2.40 -1.89 12.72
N CYS A 49 -2.71 -1.96 11.44
CA CYS A 49 -3.99 -2.44 10.93
C CYS A 49 -3.83 -3.89 10.47
N VAL A 50 -4.42 -4.81 11.23
CA VAL A 50 -4.43 -6.24 10.93
C VAL A 50 -5.69 -6.57 10.15
N ASP A 51 -5.53 -7.23 9.00
CA ASP A 51 -6.67 -7.73 8.24
C ASP A 51 -7.33 -8.90 8.98
N SER A 52 -8.61 -8.72 9.33
CA SER A 52 -9.41 -9.65 10.13
C SER A 52 -9.89 -10.86 9.35
N ASN A 53 -9.78 -10.87 8.02
CA ASN A 53 -10.44 -11.87 7.18
C ASN A 53 -9.88 -13.30 7.29
N GLY A 54 -8.98 -13.55 8.25
CA GLY A 54 -8.55 -14.88 8.62
C GLY A 54 -9.66 -15.76 9.18
N ASP A 55 -10.78 -15.24 9.70
CA ASP A 55 -11.68 -16.06 10.54
C ASP A 55 -12.58 -17.07 9.82
N ASN A 56 -12.72 -16.99 8.49
CA ASN A 56 -13.58 -17.89 7.70
C ASN A 56 -12.85 -19.03 6.97
N GLY A 57 -11.56 -19.27 7.26
CA GLY A 57 -10.81 -20.41 6.71
C GLY A 57 -10.31 -20.25 5.27
N GLU A 58 -10.73 -19.19 4.57
CA GLU A 58 -10.24 -18.78 3.23
C GLU A 58 -9.62 -17.38 3.22
N GLY A 59 -9.17 -16.89 4.38
CA GLY A 59 -8.64 -15.53 4.52
C GLY A 59 -7.36 -15.24 3.72
N ILE A 60 -7.21 -13.97 3.35
CA ILE A 60 -6.03 -13.36 2.71
C ILE A 60 -4.76 -13.52 3.57
N ILE A 61 -4.92 -13.59 4.89
CA ILE A 61 -3.85 -13.92 5.84
C ILE A 61 -4.22 -15.22 6.56
N PRO A 62 -3.41 -16.28 6.48
CA PRO A 62 -3.70 -17.56 7.13
C PRO A 62 -3.90 -17.39 8.64
N LYS A 63 -4.94 -17.99 9.23
CA LYS A 63 -5.23 -18.00 10.69
C LYS A 63 -3.99 -18.26 11.56
N ALA A 64 -3.09 -19.12 11.10
CA ALA A 64 -1.84 -19.48 11.80
C ALA A 64 -0.84 -18.32 11.98
N ARG A 65 -1.12 -17.12 11.43
CA ARG A 65 -0.30 -15.90 11.55
C ARG A 65 -0.98 -14.78 12.34
N GLN A 66 -2.21 -14.99 12.84
CA GLN A 66 -2.88 -13.99 13.67
C GLN A 66 -2.23 -13.97 15.06
N LYS A 67 -1.32 -13.02 15.26
CA LYS A 67 -0.82 -12.65 16.58
C LYS A 67 -1.90 -11.87 17.32
N THR A 68 -2.00 -12.10 18.62
CA THR A 68 -2.80 -11.25 19.50
C THR A 68 -2.26 -9.82 19.50
N GLU A 69 -3.11 -8.86 19.84
CA GLU A 69 -2.69 -7.47 20.02
C GLU A 69 -1.49 -7.36 20.97
N ALA A 70 -1.52 -8.08 22.11
CA ALA A 70 -0.42 -8.08 23.07
C ALA A 70 0.90 -8.61 22.48
N GLU A 71 0.85 -9.62 21.60
CA GLU A 71 2.04 -10.13 20.91
C GLU A 71 2.58 -9.13 19.89
N ILE A 72 1.70 -8.46 19.14
CA ILE A 72 2.08 -7.41 18.18
C ILE A 72 2.75 -6.25 18.90
N VAL A 73 2.12 -5.74 19.96
CA VAL A 73 2.67 -4.65 20.78
C VAL A 73 4.04 -5.06 21.31
N LYS A 74 4.14 -6.23 21.97
CA LYS A 74 5.41 -6.73 22.51
C LYS A 74 6.50 -6.83 21.44
N GLU A 75 6.17 -7.33 20.25
CA GLU A 75 7.11 -7.48 19.15
C GLU A 75 7.62 -6.14 18.62
N VAL A 76 6.74 -5.16 18.45
CA VAL A 76 7.11 -3.82 17.96
C VAL A 76 7.93 -3.07 19.01
N THR A 77 7.56 -3.17 20.28
CA THR A 77 8.26 -2.49 21.39
C THR A 77 9.56 -3.21 21.79
N SER A 78 9.83 -4.41 21.29
CA SER A 78 11.02 -5.19 21.66
C SER A 78 12.30 -4.48 21.21
N GLY A 79 12.98 -3.85 22.16
CA GLY A 79 14.21 -3.07 21.90
C GLY A 79 13.96 -1.61 21.51
N ALA A 80 12.75 -1.09 21.71
CA ALA A 80 12.41 0.33 21.51
C ALA A 80 11.71 0.87 22.77
N ALA A 81 12.22 1.96 23.33
CA ALA A 81 11.62 2.61 24.50
C ALA A 81 10.72 3.78 24.07
N GLY A 82 9.56 3.92 24.70
CA GLY A 82 8.70 5.10 24.57
C GLY A 82 7.86 5.20 23.29
N VAL A 83 7.80 4.15 22.46
CA VAL A 83 6.87 4.07 21.34
C VAL A 83 5.48 3.62 21.81
N GLU A 84 4.46 4.35 21.41
CA GLU A 84 3.08 3.92 21.58
C GLU A 84 2.65 3.03 20.40
N VAL A 85 2.10 1.86 20.70
CA VAL A 85 1.60 0.93 19.68
C VAL A 85 0.12 0.71 19.91
N SER A 86 -0.68 0.88 18.86
CA SER A 86 -2.10 0.51 18.85
C SER A 86 -2.35 -0.47 17.71
N VAL A 87 -3.26 -1.41 17.95
CA VAL A 87 -3.65 -2.40 16.95
C VAL A 87 -5.12 -2.18 16.61
N ILE A 88 -5.41 -2.09 15.33
CA ILE A 88 -6.77 -2.04 14.82
C ILE A 88 -7.01 -3.25 13.93
N HIS A 89 -8.24 -3.74 13.98
CA HIS A 89 -8.70 -4.87 13.18
C HIS A 89 -9.73 -4.38 12.17
N GLY A 90 -9.67 -4.89 10.94
CA GLY A 90 -10.71 -4.63 9.96
C GLY A 90 -10.59 -5.49 8.72
N ASP A 91 -11.67 -5.54 7.96
CA ASP A 91 -11.75 -6.31 6.72
C ASP A 91 -11.49 -5.38 5.53
N LEU A 92 -10.60 -5.80 4.63
CA LEU A 92 -10.25 -5.06 3.42
C LEU A 92 -10.82 -5.68 2.15
N SER A 93 -11.67 -6.70 2.27
CA SER A 93 -12.27 -7.41 1.13
C SER A 93 -13.44 -6.69 0.47
N ASP A 94 -13.98 -5.64 1.09
CA ASP A 94 -15.07 -4.82 0.56
C ASP A 94 -14.89 -3.33 0.92
N VAL A 95 -15.61 -2.44 0.22
CA VAL A 95 -15.44 -0.97 0.38
C VAL A 95 -15.94 -0.50 1.74
N LYS A 96 -16.97 -1.16 2.27
CA LYS A 96 -17.53 -0.85 3.60
C LYS A 96 -16.49 -1.11 4.70
N GLY A 97 -15.80 -2.23 4.65
CA GLY A 97 -14.73 -2.64 5.54
C GLY A 97 -13.53 -1.69 5.44
N ILE A 98 -13.12 -1.33 4.21
CA ILE A 98 -12.08 -0.32 4.00
C ILE A 98 -12.44 1.01 4.67
N ARG A 99 -13.69 1.49 4.51
CA ARG A 99 -14.15 2.73 5.16
C ARG A 99 -14.16 2.62 6.69
N ALA A 100 -14.54 1.46 7.23
CA ALA A 100 -14.47 1.19 8.66
C ALA A 100 -13.02 1.22 9.17
N VAL A 101 -12.07 0.62 8.44
CA VAL A 101 -10.64 0.70 8.75
C VAL A 101 -10.16 2.15 8.76
N VAL A 102 -10.52 2.94 7.74
CA VAL A 102 -10.16 4.37 7.70
C VAL A 102 -10.74 5.13 8.90
N ALA A 103 -11.99 4.86 9.29
CA ALA A 103 -12.60 5.48 10.47
C ALA A 103 -11.84 5.11 11.76
N SER A 104 -11.45 3.84 11.91
CA SER A 104 -10.62 3.37 13.04
C SER A 104 -9.23 4.00 13.04
N ILE A 105 -8.58 4.16 11.88
CA ILE A 105 -7.31 4.90 11.78
C ILE A 105 -7.50 6.34 12.24
N LYS A 106 -8.53 7.03 11.75
CA LYS A 106 -8.83 8.42 12.13
C LYS A 106 -9.05 8.57 13.64
N ALA A 107 -9.79 7.63 14.23
CA ALA A 107 -10.02 7.59 15.68
C ALA A 107 -8.72 7.33 16.47
N ALA A 108 -7.87 6.41 16.02
CA ALA A 108 -6.61 6.06 16.67
C ALA A 108 -5.52 7.14 16.55
N VAL A 109 -5.48 7.87 15.43
CA VAL A 109 -4.62 9.05 15.28
C VAL A 109 -5.07 10.17 16.22
N GLY A 110 -6.39 10.33 16.39
CA GLY A 110 -7.01 11.34 17.23
C GLY A 110 -7.01 12.74 16.61
N HIS A 111 -7.84 13.63 17.14
CA HIS A 111 -7.73 15.07 16.93
C HIS A 111 -7.01 15.66 18.14
N HIS A 112 -5.70 15.88 18.05
CA HIS A 112 -5.03 16.65 19.10
C HIS A 112 -5.39 18.13 18.92
N ASP A 113 -6.17 18.67 19.86
CA ASP A 113 -6.42 20.10 19.95
C ASP A 113 -5.08 20.85 20.04
N GLY A 114 -4.77 21.64 19.01
CA GLY A 114 -3.60 22.52 18.97
C GLY A 114 -2.30 21.94 18.40
N ALA A 115 -2.24 20.67 18.02
CA ALA A 115 -1.12 20.10 17.27
C ALA A 115 -1.62 19.46 15.97
N GLU A 116 -0.93 19.69 14.86
CA GLU A 116 -1.20 18.99 13.59
C GLU A 116 -0.83 17.50 13.72
N ALA A 117 -1.66 16.72 14.44
CA ALA A 117 -1.54 15.27 14.52
C ALA A 117 -1.95 14.68 13.17
N GLY A 118 -0.97 14.60 12.27
CA GLY A 118 -1.08 13.93 10.98
C GLY A 118 -0.28 12.63 10.98
N ILE A 119 -0.63 11.73 10.07
CA ILE A 119 0.14 10.53 9.77
C ILE A 119 1.36 10.97 8.95
N ASP A 120 2.56 10.76 9.47
CA ASP A 120 3.81 11.03 8.74
C ASP A 120 4.12 9.91 7.75
N TYR A 121 3.86 8.66 8.15
CA TYR A 121 4.21 7.47 7.38
C TYR A 121 3.00 6.57 7.22
N LEU A 122 2.56 6.33 5.99
CA LEU A 122 1.50 5.37 5.67
C LEU A 122 2.09 4.22 4.87
N VAL A 123 2.17 3.03 5.46
CA VAL A 123 2.73 1.83 4.85
C VAL A 123 1.59 0.88 4.47
N LEU A 124 1.47 0.56 3.19
CA LEU A 124 0.45 -0.34 2.62
C LEU A 124 1.12 -1.66 2.23
N ALA A 125 1.09 -2.62 3.15
CA ALA A 125 1.85 -3.86 3.10
C ALA A 125 0.95 -5.12 3.14
N GLN A 126 -0.33 -4.99 2.76
CA GLN A 126 -1.21 -6.15 2.59
C GLN A 126 -0.67 -7.05 1.49
N ILE A 127 -0.60 -8.36 1.66
CA ILE A 127 -0.13 -9.24 0.58
C ILE A 127 -1.20 -10.30 0.37
N SER A 128 -1.70 -10.38 -0.85
CA SER A 128 -2.59 -11.46 -1.30
C SER A 128 -2.18 -11.91 -2.69
N ALA A 129 -2.17 -13.23 -2.89
CA ALA A 129 -2.02 -13.81 -4.23
C ALA A 129 -3.37 -13.79 -4.95
N PRO A 130 -3.40 -13.52 -6.27
CA PRO A 130 -4.63 -13.63 -7.04
C PRO A 130 -5.30 -15.00 -6.87
N THR A 131 -6.63 -15.02 -6.77
CA THR A 131 -7.39 -16.25 -6.52
C THR A 131 -7.37 -17.20 -7.72
N GLY A 132 -7.15 -16.68 -8.93
CA GLY A 132 -7.30 -17.43 -10.17
C GLY A 132 -8.76 -17.75 -10.52
N SER A 133 -9.72 -17.09 -9.86
CA SER A 133 -11.17 -17.26 -10.08
C SER A 133 -11.88 -15.90 -10.14
N VAL A 134 -13.05 -15.87 -10.78
CA VAL A 134 -13.97 -14.71 -10.83
C VAL A 134 -15.34 -15.05 -10.23
N GLU A 135 -15.44 -16.18 -9.51
CA GLU A 135 -16.70 -16.68 -8.96
C GLU A 135 -17.04 -16.05 -7.60
N ASN A 136 -16.01 -15.77 -6.80
CA ASN A 136 -16.17 -15.20 -5.45
C ASN A 136 -16.03 -13.68 -5.50
N LEU A 137 -17.10 -12.99 -5.85
CA LEU A 137 -17.14 -11.52 -5.86
C LEU A 137 -17.83 -10.98 -4.60
N ASN A 138 -17.35 -9.84 -4.11
CA ASN A 138 -18.02 -9.08 -3.05
C ASN A 138 -19.29 -8.38 -3.56
N ALA A 139 -19.97 -7.64 -2.68
CA ALA A 139 -21.22 -6.94 -2.99
C ALA A 139 -21.04 -5.90 -4.10
N GLU A 140 -19.84 -5.34 -4.24
CA GLU A 140 -19.45 -4.36 -5.26
C GLU A 140 -19.07 -5.02 -6.60
N GLY A 141 -19.11 -6.36 -6.69
CA GLY A 141 -18.80 -7.10 -7.92
C GLY A 141 -17.32 -7.26 -8.20
N HIS A 142 -16.47 -7.08 -7.18
CA HIS A 142 -15.02 -7.22 -7.26
C HIS A 142 -14.52 -8.45 -6.50
N ASP A 143 -13.41 -9.01 -6.96
CA ASP A 143 -12.71 -10.07 -6.23
C ASP A 143 -12.20 -9.51 -4.87
N PRO A 144 -12.43 -10.19 -3.73
CA PRO A 144 -11.95 -9.80 -2.41
C PRO A 144 -10.44 -9.51 -2.37
N VAL A 145 -9.64 -10.33 -3.05
CA VAL A 145 -8.19 -10.13 -3.16
C VAL A 145 -7.88 -8.86 -3.93
N PHE A 146 -8.51 -8.64 -5.09
CA PHE A 146 -8.38 -7.37 -5.82
C PHE A 146 -8.78 -6.16 -4.96
N THR A 147 -9.81 -6.29 -4.15
CA THR A 147 -10.30 -5.21 -3.30
C THR A 147 -9.28 -4.86 -2.22
N ALA A 148 -8.75 -5.86 -1.51
CA ALA A 148 -7.71 -5.66 -0.52
C ALA A 148 -6.38 -5.20 -1.14
N GLN A 149 -6.04 -5.74 -2.32
CA GLN A 149 -4.75 -5.49 -2.96
C GLN A 149 -4.72 -4.14 -3.69
N CYS A 150 -5.78 -3.76 -4.39
CA CYS A 150 -5.80 -2.57 -5.25
C CYS A 150 -6.72 -1.48 -4.69
N ILE A 151 -8.00 -1.79 -4.45
CA ILE A 151 -8.99 -0.79 -4.05
C ILE A 151 -8.63 -0.19 -2.69
N ALA A 152 -8.24 -1.00 -1.70
CA ALA A 152 -7.82 -0.52 -0.38
C ALA A 152 -6.58 0.39 -0.46
N ARG A 153 -5.63 0.08 -1.35
CA ARG A 153 -4.41 0.89 -1.56
C ARG A 153 -4.64 2.22 -2.23
N PHE A 154 -5.75 2.37 -2.94
CA PHE A 154 -6.25 3.65 -3.40
C PHE A 154 -7.06 4.35 -2.30
N ALA A 155 -8.06 3.65 -1.77
CA ALA A 155 -9.10 4.22 -0.92
C ALA A 155 -8.56 4.73 0.42
N ILE A 156 -7.67 3.98 1.08
CA ILE A 156 -7.10 4.37 2.38
C ILE A 156 -6.34 5.70 2.27
N PRO A 157 -5.30 5.84 1.41
CA PRO A 157 -4.61 7.12 1.29
C PRO A 157 -5.53 8.23 0.76
N TYR A 158 -6.43 7.94 -0.18
CA TYR A 158 -7.37 8.94 -0.71
C TYR A 158 -8.29 9.52 0.38
N LEU A 159 -8.91 8.66 1.20
CA LEU A 159 -9.85 9.06 2.26
C LEU A 159 -9.15 9.70 3.48
N LEU A 160 -7.86 9.42 3.68
CA LEU A 160 -7.02 10.07 4.69
C LEU A 160 -6.49 11.43 4.20
N ALA A 161 -6.17 11.55 2.92
CA ALA A 161 -5.69 12.77 2.28
C ALA A 161 -6.76 13.86 2.15
N SER A 162 -8.05 13.49 2.21
CA SER A 162 -9.21 14.30 1.85
C SER A 162 -9.33 15.61 2.66
N SER A 163 -8.55 16.60 2.23
CA SER A 163 -9.02 17.90 1.72
C SER A 163 -9.04 17.75 0.19
N SER A 164 -10.00 18.37 -0.53
CA SER A 164 -10.21 18.13 -1.97
C SER A 164 -8.91 18.07 -2.79
N PRO A 165 -8.72 17.08 -3.68
CA PRO A 165 -7.55 17.04 -4.57
C PRO A 165 -7.49 18.33 -5.39
N SER A 166 -6.32 18.97 -5.46
CA SER A 166 -6.13 20.11 -6.35
C SER A 166 -6.36 19.65 -7.78
N SER A 167 -7.40 20.16 -8.43
CA SER A 167 -7.66 19.85 -9.83
C SER A 167 -6.45 20.33 -10.66
N PRO A 168 -5.86 19.50 -11.55
CA PRO A 168 -4.71 19.87 -12.38
C PRO A 168 -5.01 20.98 -13.41
N HIS A 169 -6.21 21.55 -13.40
CA HIS A 169 -6.68 22.64 -14.27
C HIS A 169 -7.25 23.85 -13.50
N SER A 170 -6.93 23.99 -12.21
CA SER A 170 -7.43 25.12 -11.41
C SER A 170 -6.78 26.44 -11.87
N GLN A 171 -7.52 27.25 -12.63
CA GLN A 171 -7.23 28.67 -12.84
C GLN A 171 -7.10 29.39 -11.48
N PRO A 172 -6.38 30.54 -11.42
CA PRO A 172 -6.15 31.26 -10.18
C PRO A 172 -7.49 31.63 -9.50
N PRO A 173 -7.55 31.60 -8.16
CA PRO A 173 -8.80 31.68 -7.43
C PRO A 173 -9.45 33.06 -7.55
N THR A 174 -10.64 33.10 -8.15
CA THR A 174 -11.58 34.22 -7.98
C THR A 174 -12.27 34.09 -6.63
N THR A 175 -12.32 35.21 -5.93
CA THR A 175 -12.78 35.37 -4.55
C THR A 175 -14.28 35.10 -4.41
N SER A 176 -14.67 34.00 -3.77
CA SER A 176 -16.04 33.86 -3.22
C SER A 176 -16.10 32.87 -2.05
N THR A 177 -16.44 33.44 -0.88
CA THR A 177 -17.17 32.90 0.30
C THR A 177 -16.97 31.44 0.78
N PRO A 178 -16.59 31.23 2.06
CA PRO A 178 -16.39 29.90 2.64
C PRO A 178 -17.65 29.38 3.36
N THR A 179 -18.30 28.37 2.79
CA THR A 179 -19.28 27.55 3.51
C THR A 179 -19.14 26.05 3.19
N SER A 180 -17.94 25.59 2.81
CA SER A 180 -17.64 24.16 2.82
C SER A 180 -17.02 23.78 4.18
N THR A 181 -17.62 22.80 4.83
CA THR A 181 -17.01 22.02 5.91
C THR A 181 -15.70 21.47 5.37
N SER A 182 -14.59 22.17 5.63
CA SER A 182 -13.26 21.78 5.20
C SER A 182 -12.92 20.43 5.83
N THR A 183 -13.09 19.35 5.07
CA THR A 183 -12.66 18.02 5.46
C THR A 183 -11.16 18.08 5.74
N LYS A 184 -10.80 17.94 7.02
CA LYS A 184 -9.41 18.04 7.49
C LYS A 184 -8.66 16.79 7.03
N SER A 185 -7.54 16.97 6.34
CA SER A 185 -6.61 15.86 6.03
C SER A 185 -6.07 15.25 7.33
N PHE A 186 -5.94 13.93 7.35
CA PHE A 186 -5.30 13.17 8.42
C PHE A 186 -3.85 12.79 8.07
N LEU A 187 -3.41 13.06 6.84
CA LEU A 187 -2.01 12.94 6.47
C LEU A 187 -1.29 14.25 6.84
N ALA A 188 -0.08 14.13 7.40
CA ALA A 188 0.78 15.28 7.61
C ALA A 188 1.12 15.94 6.26
N PRO A 189 1.38 17.27 6.19
CA PRO A 189 1.60 17.98 4.92
C PRO A 189 2.67 17.38 3.99
N THR A 190 3.67 16.69 4.57
CA THR A 190 4.76 16.04 3.83
C THR A 190 4.79 14.52 4.04
N ALA A 191 3.63 13.93 4.30
CA ALA A 191 3.50 12.49 4.57
C ALA A 191 4.10 11.65 3.43
N VAL A 192 4.72 10.54 3.82
CA VAL A 192 5.25 9.53 2.91
C VAL A 192 4.29 8.35 2.89
N ILE A 193 3.83 8.00 1.71
CA ILE A 193 3.00 6.83 1.46
C ILE A 193 3.87 5.80 0.77
N LEU A 194 3.93 4.59 1.33
CA LEU A 194 4.74 3.50 0.81
C LEU A 194 3.84 2.30 0.55
N SER A 195 3.68 1.94 -0.72
CA SER A 195 3.00 0.74 -1.15
C SER A 195 3.98 -0.38 -1.45
N ILE A 196 3.82 -1.52 -0.79
CA ILE A 196 4.67 -2.70 -0.95
C ILE A 196 3.85 -3.77 -1.67
N TYR A 197 4.31 -4.22 -2.84
CA TYR A 197 3.67 -5.29 -3.61
C TYR A 197 4.67 -6.04 -4.50
N TYR A 198 4.39 -7.31 -4.79
CA TYR A 198 5.35 -8.26 -5.39
C TYR A 198 5.23 -8.39 -6.90
N HIS A 199 4.49 -7.50 -7.54
CA HIS A 199 4.24 -7.59 -8.98
C HIS A 199 4.44 -6.20 -9.58
N TRP A 200 5.55 -6.05 -10.28
CA TRP A 200 5.93 -4.83 -11.00
C TRP A 200 6.11 -5.15 -12.48
N GLY A 201 5.74 -4.21 -13.34
CA GLY A 201 5.99 -4.28 -14.79
C GLY A 201 5.30 -5.40 -15.56
N HIS A 202 4.40 -6.12 -14.92
CA HIS A 202 3.48 -7.01 -15.63
C HIS A 202 2.25 -6.21 -16.01
N THR A 203 2.20 -5.68 -17.22
CA THR A 203 1.04 -4.92 -17.67
C THR A 203 -0.02 -5.78 -18.34
N LEU A 204 -1.27 -5.35 -18.23
CA LEU A 204 -2.40 -5.82 -19.02
C LEU A 204 -2.79 -4.68 -19.98
N ASP A 205 -2.17 -4.66 -21.16
CA ASP A 205 -2.28 -3.53 -22.10
C ASP A 205 -3.70 -3.34 -22.67
N ASP A 206 -4.55 -4.37 -22.57
CA ASP A 206 -5.95 -4.37 -23.00
C ASP A 206 -6.95 -4.20 -21.83
N LEU A 207 -6.48 -3.80 -20.64
CA LEU A 207 -7.34 -3.56 -19.48
C LEU A 207 -8.41 -2.51 -19.77
N THR A 208 -9.67 -2.82 -19.42
CA THR A 208 -10.79 -1.86 -19.44
C THR A 208 -11.22 -1.56 -18.02
N VAL A 209 -11.38 -0.28 -17.65
CA VAL A 209 -11.77 0.13 -16.29
C VAL A 209 -13.21 -0.28 -15.94
N GLU A 210 -14.02 -0.58 -16.95
CA GLU A 210 -15.39 -1.07 -16.81
C GLU A 210 -15.45 -2.56 -16.40
N ASP A 211 -14.36 -3.31 -16.57
CA ASP A 211 -14.26 -4.74 -16.24
C ASP A 211 -13.02 -5.05 -15.38
N LEU A 212 -12.81 -4.29 -14.31
CA LEU A 212 -11.72 -4.57 -13.36
C LEU A 212 -11.86 -5.94 -12.68
N SER A 213 -13.06 -6.52 -12.62
CA SER A 213 -13.26 -7.87 -12.09
C SER A 213 -12.85 -8.97 -13.09
N LEU A 214 -12.58 -8.62 -14.36
CA LEU A 214 -12.33 -9.55 -15.46
C LEU A 214 -13.49 -10.53 -15.75
N LYS A 215 -14.67 -10.25 -15.19
CA LYS A 215 -15.84 -11.13 -15.29
C LYS A 215 -16.39 -11.13 -16.70
N ARG A 216 -16.43 -9.98 -17.37
CA ARG A 216 -16.95 -9.87 -18.73
C ARG A 216 -16.05 -10.63 -19.70
N ILE A 217 -14.73 -10.41 -19.67
CA ILE A 217 -13.81 -11.13 -20.57
C ILE A 217 -13.78 -12.64 -20.32
N TYR A 218 -13.99 -13.08 -19.08
CA TYR A 218 -14.13 -14.49 -18.75
C TYR A 218 -15.44 -15.08 -19.30
N GLY A 219 -16.57 -14.39 -19.08
CA GLY A 219 -17.88 -14.81 -19.59
C GLY A 219 -17.97 -14.84 -21.12
N GLU A 220 -17.22 -13.98 -21.81
CA GLU A 220 -17.07 -13.97 -23.27
C GLU A 220 -16.18 -15.13 -23.80
N GLY A 221 -15.61 -15.96 -22.92
CA GLY A 221 -14.74 -17.08 -23.30
C GLY A 221 -13.35 -16.65 -23.78
N LYS A 222 -12.98 -15.37 -23.62
CA LYS A 222 -11.67 -14.84 -24.04
C LYS A 222 -10.55 -15.10 -23.03
N LEU A 223 -10.91 -15.43 -21.80
CA LEU A 223 -9.98 -15.76 -20.72
C LEU A 223 -10.26 -17.16 -20.18
N SER A 224 -9.26 -18.04 -20.23
CA SER A 224 -9.36 -19.38 -19.63
C SER A 224 -9.04 -19.36 -18.13
N THR A 225 -9.57 -20.32 -17.38
CA THR A 225 -9.26 -20.50 -15.95
C THR A 225 -7.76 -20.64 -15.69
N THR A 226 -7.02 -21.31 -16.58
CA THR A 226 -5.56 -21.48 -16.46
C THR A 226 -4.80 -20.15 -16.61
N ASN A 227 -5.32 -19.21 -17.40
CA ASN A 227 -4.71 -17.89 -17.60
C ASN A 227 -5.25 -16.82 -16.65
N MET A 228 -6.33 -17.10 -15.91
CA MET A 228 -6.96 -16.16 -14.98
C MET A 228 -5.96 -15.62 -13.96
N TYR A 229 -5.22 -16.50 -13.28
CA TYR A 229 -4.22 -16.10 -12.28
C TYR A 229 -3.19 -15.09 -12.83
N LYS A 230 -2.63 -15.37 -14.01
CA LYS A 230 -1.64 -14.48 -14.66
C LYS A 230 -2.26 -13.14 -15.07
N THR A 231 -3.51 -13.17 -15.51
CA THR A 231 -4.23 -11.97 -15.97
C THR A 231 -4.62 -11.09 -14.81
N GLN A 232 -5.10 -11.66 -13.71
CA GLN A 232 -5.33 -10.94 -12.44
C GLN A 232 -4.03 -10.31 -11.93
N MET A 233 -2.92 -11.06 -11.93
CA MET A 233 -1.62 -10.51 -11.55
C MET A 233 -1.23 -9.29 -12.41
N ARG A 234 -1.39 -9.37 -13.74
CA ARG A 234 -1.12 -8.25 -14.66
C ARG A 234 -2.06 -7.06 -14.46
N ARG A 235 -3.35 -7.33 -14.22
CA ARG A 235 -4.35 -6.32 -13.88
C ARG A 235 -3.92 -5.57 -12.62
N ASP A 236 -3.59 -6.29 -11.55
CA ASP A 236 -3.26 -5.70 -10.25
C ASP A 236 -2.05 -4.77 -10.35
N CYS A 237 -0.99 -5.19 -11.06
CA CYS A 237 0.14 -4.29 -11.36
C CYS A 237 -0.30 -3.04 -12.12
N THR A 238 -1.06 -3.22 -13.20
CA THR A 238 -1.47 -2.11 -14.08
C THR A 238 -2.30 -1.09 -13.30
N VAL A 239 -3.18 -1.58 -12.44
CA VAL A 239 -4.01 -0.76 -11.56
C VAL A 239 -3.17 -0.05 -10.50
N LEU A 240 -2.28 -0.74 -9.80
CA LEU A 240 -1.43 -0.16 -8.75
C LEU A 240 -0.44 0.87 -9.30
N ASP A 241 0.16 0.58 -10.45
CA ASP A 241 1.06 1.51 -11.12
C ASP A 241 0.31 2.77 -11.58
N GLY A 242 -0.90 2.62 -12.13
CA GLY A 242 -1.77 3.75 -12.48
C GLY A 242 -2.23 4.56 -11.26
N ILE A 243 -2.55 3.91 -10.14
CA ILE A 243 -2.90 4.59 -8.88
C ILE A 243 -1.71 5.42 -8.39
N ASN A 244 -0.50 4.85 -8.35
CA ASN A 244 0.68 5.55 -7.87
C ASN A 244 1.01 6.80 -8.72
N GLU A 245 0.92 6.68 -10.05
CA GLU A 245 1.10 7.81 -10.97
C GLU A 245 0.08 8.93 -10.73
N GLU A 246 -1.22 8.60 -10.73
CA GLU A 246 -2.26 9.61 -10.50
C GLU A 246 -2.17 10.25 -9.10
N PHE A 247 -1.79 9.47 -8.09
CA PHE A 247 -1.70 9.97 -6.73
C PHE A 247 -0.58 11.01 -6.59
N ASN A 248 0.62 10.74 -7.13
CA ASN A 248 1.71 11.70 -7.12
C ASN A 248 1.39 12.97 -7.94
N LEU A 249 0.59 12.85 -8.99
CA LEU A 249 0.17 14.00 -9.80
C LEU A 249 -0.91 14.86 -9.10
N ARG A 250 -1.86 14.22 -8.43
CA ARG A 250 -3.02 14.91 -7.80
C ARG A 250 -2.73 15.39 -6.38
N PHE A 251 -1.80 14.74 -5.70
CA PHE A 251 -1.37 15.09 -4.35
C PHE A 251 0.16 15.26 -4.27
N PRO A 252 0.73 16.25 -4.98
CA PRO A 252 2.18 16.43 -5.06
C PRO A 252 2.85 16.78 -3.72
N GLN A 253 2.07 17.18 -2.71
CA GLN A 253 2.56 17.42 -1.36
C GLN A 253 2.97 16.13 -0.64
N TYR A 254 2.38 14.99 -1.01
CA TYR A 254 2.73 13.69 -0.48
C TYR A 254 3.74 13.00 -1.39
N ARG A 255 4.53 12.10 -0.81
CA ARG A 255 5.45 11.25 -1.57
C ARG A 255 4.92 9.84 -1.59
N TYR A 256 4.32 9.41 -2.70
CA TYR A 256 3.83 8.05 -2.86
C TYR A 256 4.90 7.22 -3.57
N TYR A 257 5.43 6.20 -2.89
CA TYR A 257 6.39 5.24 -3.44
C TYR A 257 5.76 3.85 -3.60
N SER A 258 6.08 3.18 -4.70
CA SER A 258 5.91 1.75 -4.91
C SER A 258 7.25 1.05 -4.70
N LEU A 259 7.29 0.07 -3.81
CA LEU A 259 8.48 -0.71 -3.51
C LEU A 259 8.23 -2.19 -3.75
N PHE A 260 9.03 -2.79 -4.63
CA PHE A 260 9.08 -4.23 -4.83
C PHE A 260 10.00 -4.86 -3.78
N PRO A 261 9.48 -5.69 -2.85
CA PRO A 261 10.24 -6.13 -1.69
C PRO A 261 11.25 -7.25 -1.94
N SER A 262 11.33 -7.79 -3.16
CA SER A 262 12.00 -9.08 -3.43
C SER A 262 11.34 -10.24 -2.67
N LEU A 263 11.96 -11.43 -2.64
CA LEU A 263 11.46 -12.58 -1.89
C LEU A 263 11.85 -12.48 -0.41
N VAL A 264 10.95 -11.91 0.39
CA VAL A 264 11.13 -11.79 1.85
C VAL A 264 10.58 -13.02 2.56
N LYS A 265 11.38 -13.54 3.50
CA LYS A 265 11.04 -14.75 4.25
C LYS A 265 9.80 -14.52 5.13
N GLY A 266 8.79 -15.36 4.93
CA GLY A 266 7.58 -15.37 5.76
C GLY A 266 6.41 -14.57 5.21
N ASP A 267 6.59 -13.83 4.11
CA ASP A 267 5.48 -13.10 3.48
C ASP A 267 4.54 -14.04 2.73
N PHE A 268 5.09 -14.92 1.90
CA PHE A 268 4.27 -15.87 1.15
C PHE A 268 3.90 -17.10 1.96
N ASN A 269 2.71 -17.64 1.69
CA ASN A 269 2.35 -19.00 2.04
C ASN A 269 2.12 -19.80 0.76
N ALA A 270 2.86 -20.88 0.56
CA ALA A 270 2.69 -21.74 -0.61
C ALA A 270 1.26 -22.30 -0.75
N ARG A 271 0.44 -22.31 0.31
CA ARG A 271 -0.97 -22.76 0.25
C ARG A 271 -1.88 -21.82 -0.52
N GLU A 272 -1.56 -20.53 -0.60
CA GLU A 272 -2.36 -19.49 -1.27
C GLU A 272 -2.23 -19.53 -2.79
N PHE A 273 -1.27 -20.29 -3.31
CA PHE A 273 -1.01 -20.37 -4.74
C PHE A 273 -1.73 -21.56 -5.37
N PRO A 274 -2.10 -21.47 -6.66
CA PRO A 274 -2.61 -22.62 -7.42
C PRO A 274 -1.69 -23.84 -7.30
N THR A 275 -2.26 -25.05 -7.29
CA THR A 275 -1.52 -26.32 -7.05
C THR A 275 -0.24 -26.46 -7.87
N TYR A 276 -0.25 -26.01 -9.13
CA TYR A 276 0.90 -26.08 -10.03
C TYR A 276 2.03 -25.10 -9.67
N LEU A 277 1.76 -24.03 -8.92
CA LEU A 277 2.77 -23.08 -8.42
C LEU A 277 3.24 -23.38 -7.00
N LYS A 278 2.50 -24.18 -6.22
CA LYS A 278 2.81 -24.43 -4.80
C LYS A 278 4.24 -24.92 -4.58
N ALA A 279 4.74 -25.84 -5.42
CA ALA A 279 6.10 -26.37 -5.30
C ALA A 279 7.17 -25.30 -5.57
N VAL A 280 6.96 -24.46 -6.58
CA VAL A 280 7.87 -23.36 -6.94
C VAL A 280 7.88 -22.31 -5.84
N VAL A 281 6.72 -21.92 -5.33
CA VAL A 281 6.60 -20.94 -4.23
C VAL A 281 7.14 -21.49 -2.92
N TRP A 282 6.86 -22.75 -2.60
CA TRP A 282 7.43 -23.40 -1.44
C TRP A 282 8.97 -23.39 -1.51
N LEU A 283 9.54 -23.78 -2.65
CA LEU A 283 10.99 -23.77 -2.85
C LEU A 283 11.54 -22.33 -2.79
N GLY A 284 10.89 -21.39 -3.47
CA GLY A 284 11.24 -19.97 -3.43
C GLY A 284 11.16 -19.38 -2.02
N SER A 285 10.20 -19.79 -1.20
CA SER A 285 10.08 -19.34 0.20
C SER A 285 11.18 -19.90 1.10
N LYS A 286 11.72 -21.09 0.78
CA LYS A 286 12.87 -21.69 1.48
C LYS A 286 14.18 -21.07 1.05
N LEU A 287 14.26 -20.67 -0.22
CA LEU A 287 15.40 -19.96 -0.81
C LEU A 287 15.28 -18.44 -0.68
N ALA A 288 14.27 -17.93 0.04
CA ALA A 288 14.07 -16.51 0.26
C ALA A 288 15.34 -15.91 0.87
N ALA A 289 15.95 -15.00 0.13
CA ALA A 289 17.30 -14.53 0.41
C ALA A 289 17.34 -13.46 1.50
N VAL A 290 16.21 -12.79 1.78
CA VAL A 290 16.16 -11.58 2.61
C VAL A 290 15.26 -11.80 3.82
N SER A 291 15.76 -11.50 5.01
CA SER A 291 14.94 -11.51 6.24
C SER A 291 14.06 -10.26 6.31
N PRO A 292 12.95 -10.28 7.06
CA PRO A 292 12.15 -9.08 7.33
C PRO A 292 12.97 -7.87 7.81
N GLU A 293 13.95 -8.09 8.67
CA GLU A 293 14.82 -7.04 9.22
C GLU A 293 15.74 -6.46 8.16
N GLU A 294 16.35 -7.32 7.33
CA GLU A 294 17.21 -6.89 6.24
C GLU A 294 16.41 -6.11 5.19
N PHE A 295 15.22 -6.60 4.85
CA PHE A 295 14.30 -5.91 3.95
C PHE A 295 13.92 -4.53 4.48
N ALA A 296 13.61 -4.41 5.79
CA ALA A 296 13.11 -3.19 6.41
C ALA A 296 14.05 -1.98 6.28
N HIS A 297 15.33 -2.16 5.99
CA HIS A 297 16.27 -1.06 5.79
C HIS A 297 15.88 -0.14 4.62
N ALA A 298 15.54 -0.72 3.46
CA ALA A 298 15.14 0.04 2.27
C ALA A 298 13.85 0.86 2.45
N PRO A 299 12.70 0.29 2.85
CA PRO A 299 11.47 1.03 3.08
C PRO A 299 11.62 2.07 4.19
N VAL A 300 12.30 1.75 5.30
CA VAL A 300 12.48 2.74 6.37
C VAL A 300 13.42 3.87 5.96
N TYR A 301 14.43 3.60 5.13
CA TYR A 301 15.23 4.66 4.53
C TYR A 301 14.37 5.60 3.68
N LEU A 302 13.44 5.08 2.87
CA LEU A 302 12.50 5.91 2.10
C LEU A 302 11.57 6.74 2.99
N LEU A 303 11.08 6.17 4.08
CA LEU A 303 10.19 6.86 5.01
C LEU A 303 10.91 7.98 5.77
N ALA A 304 12.07 7.68 6.33
CA ALA A 304 12.75 8.54 7.29
C ALA A 304 13.76 9.53 6.68
N SER A 305 14.16 9.34 5.41
CA SER A 305 15.14 10.23 4.79
C SER A 305 14.55 11.58 4.39
N PRO A 306 15.31 12.69 4.55
CA PRO A 306 14.92 13.99 4.06
C PRO A 306 14.66 13.99 2.54
N PRO A 307 13.72 14.80 2.03
CA PRO A 307 13.43 14.90 0.59
C PRO A 307 14.67 15.15 -0.27
N SER A 308 15.53 16.09 0.13
CA SER A 308 16.78 16.39 -0.57
C SER A 308 17.67 15.18 -0.75
N THR A 309 17.76 14.31 0.27
CA THR A 309 18.54 13.08 0.21
C THR A 309 17.94 12.08 -0.77
N LEU A 310 16.61 11.93 -0.75
CA LEU A 310 15.91 11.01 -1.65
C LEU A 310 15.97 11.47 -3.10
N ASP A 311 15.81 12.77 -3.37
CA ASP A 311 15.87 13.31 -4.73
C ASP A 311 17.26 13.08 -5.34
N HIS A 312 18.33 13.12 -4.54
CA HIS A 312 19.68 12.80 -5.00
C HIS A 312 19.95 11.29 -5.17
N THR A 313 19.34 10.43 -4.36
CA THR A 313 19.67 8.99 -4.31
C THR A 313 18.74 8.14 -5.15
N VAL A 314 17.45 8.47 -5.14
CA VAL A 314 16.35 7.75 -5.76
C VAL A 314 15.79 8.52 -6.97
N GLY A 315 16.04 9.82 -7.07
CA GLY A 315 15.55 10.64 -8.18
C GLY A 315 14.04 10.92 -8.10
N SER A 316 13.47 11.33 -9.24
CA SER A 316 12.03 11.59 -9.37
C SER A 316 11.20 10.32 -9.46
N ASP A 317 11.81 9.18 -9.75
CA ASP A 317 11.11 7.91 -9.88
C ASP A 317 10.52 7.46 -8.55
N ARG A 318 9.31 6.91 -8.64
CA ARG A 318 8.53 6.43 -7.50
C ARG A 318 8.31 4.92 -7.53
N PHE A 319 8.97 4.22 -8.46
CA PHE A 319 8.93 2.77 -8.60
C PHE A 319 10.32 2.19 -8.33
N LEU A 320 10.43 1.43 -7.24
CA LEU A 320 11.71 1.04 -6.68
C LEU A 320 11.76 -0.46 -6.45
N ASP A 321 12.93 -1.06 -6.66
CA ASP A 321 13.21 -2.40 -6.15
C ASP A 321 13.69 -2.36 -4.69
N HIS A 322 13.84 -3.53 -4.09
CA HIS A 322 14.37 -3.72 -2.73
C HIS A 322 15.76 -3.08 -2.49
N GLY A 323 16.53 -2.81 -3.55
CA GLY A 323 17.81 -2.11 -3.50
C GLY A 323 17.70 -0.59 -3.70
N LEU A 324 16.47 -0.06 -3.77
CA LEU A 324 16.15 1.32 -4.11
C LEU A 324 16.64 1.73 -5.50
N ASN A 325 16.81 0.77 -6.41
CA ASN A 325 17.05 1.09 -7.81
C ASN A 325 15.72 1.51 -8.46
N CYS A 326 15.76 2.64 -9.15
CA CYS A 326 14.70 3.02 -10.06
C CYS A 326 14.62 1.97 -11.16
N VAL A 327 13.42 1.41 -11.35
CA VAL A 327 13.20 0.47 -12.45
C VAL A 327 12.97 1.17 -13.79
N GLY A 328 12.84 2.50 -13.75
CA GLY A 328 12.62 3.36 -14.91
C GLY A 328 11.26 3.14 -15.57
N ASP A 329 10.98 3.99 -16.57
CA ASP A 329 9.73 3.93 -17.33
C ASP A 329 9.53 2.60 -18.04
N GLY A 330 10.60 1.87 -18.35
CA GLY A 330 10.56 0.56 -19.03
C GLY A 330 9.67 -0.49 -18.36
N VAL A 331 9.44 -0.35 -17.05
CA VAL A 331 8.53 -1.19 -16.27
C VAL A 331 7.08 -0.75 -16.40
N LYS A 332 6.81 0.54 -16.64
CA LYS A 332 5.44 1.01 -16.88
C LYS A 332 4.95 0.50 -18.24
N GLY A 333 3.90 -0.32 -18.22
CA GLY A 333 3.23 -0.78 -19.43
C GLY A 333 2.68 0.36 -20.27
N GLN A 334 2.39 0.09 -21.54
CA GLN A 334 1.85 1.11 -22.45
C GLN A 334 0.52 1.67 -21.94
N TRP A 335 -0.28 0.80 -21.29
CA TRP A 335 -1.53 1.21 -20.67
C TRP A 335 -1.37 2.31 -19.62
N VAL A 336 -0.41 2.16 -18.70
CA VAL A 336 -0.17 3.11 -17.59
C VAL A 336 0.42 4.42 -18.11
N ARG A 337 1.25 4.35 -19.17
CA ARG A 337 1.80 5.55 -19.81
C ARG A 337 0.74 6.39 -20.54
N ASN A 338 -0.42 5.80 -20.85
CA ASN A 338 -1.51 6.52 -21.45
C ASN A 338 -2.31 7.27 -20.38
N ARG A 339 -2.12 8.61 -20.34
CA ARG A 339 -2.78 9.51 -19.39
C ARG A 339 -4.31 9.37 -19.36
N ALA A 340 -4.94 9.16 -20.51
CA ALA A 340 -6.40 9.01 -20.57
C ALA A 340 -6.87 7.73 -19.86
N ASN A 341 -6.05 6.68 -19.84
CA ASN A 341 -6.37 5.44 -19.14
C ASN A 341 -6.26 5.62 -17.62
N THR A 342 -5.17 6.24 -17.14
CA THR A 342 -4.98 6.44 -15.69
C THR A 342 -5.98 7.44 -15.12
N GLU A 343 -6.41 8.45 -15.89
CA GLU A 343 -7.49 9.36 -15.47
C GLU A 343 -8.84 8.65 -15.35
N LYS A 344 -9.17 7.79 -16.31
CA LYS A 344 -10.37 6.95 -16.25
C LYS A 344 -10.30 5.98 -15.06
N LEU A 345 -9.13 5.39 -14.80
CA LEU A 345 -8.92 4.54 -13.64
C LEU A 345 -9.18 5.30 -12.34
N TRP A 346 -8.62 6.51 -12.21
CA TRP A 346 -8.83 7.35 -11.05
C TRP A 346 -10.31 7.64 -10.82
N ALA A 347 -11.01 8.09 -11.86
CA ALA A 347 -12.44 8.35 -11.79
C ALA A 347 -13.22 7.10 -11.37
N LYS A 348 -12.88 5.93 -11.94
CA LYS A 348 -13.51 4.67 -11.56
C LYS A 348 -13.22 4.27 -10.11
N MET A 349 -12.01 4.51 -9.62
CA MET A 349 -11.65 4.24 -8.22
C MET A 349 -12.40 5.17 -7.26
N VAL A 350 -12.56 6.45 -7.58
CA VAL A 350 -13.40 7.38 -6.81
C VAL A 350 -14.85 6.92 -6.78
N GLU A 351 -15.39 6.51 -7.94
CA GLU A 351 -16.75 5.95 -8.06
C GLU A 351 -16.93 4.70 -7.19
N ILE A 352 -16.02 3.73 -7.27
CA ILE A 352 -16.05 2.50 -6.47
C ILE A 352 -16.02 2.80 -4.98
N VAL A 353 -15.15 3.73 -4.56
CA VAL A 353 -15.07 4.10 -3.14
C VAL A 353 -16.36 4.78 -2.71
N GLY A 354 -17.07 5.49 -3.58
CA GLY A 354 -18.35 6.15 -3.31
C GLY A 354 -18.17 7.48 -2.57
N VAL A 355 -17.16 8.26 -2.95
CA VAL A 355 -17.04 9.66 -2.48
C VAL A 355 -17.78 10.53 -3.49
N ASP A 356 -18.88 11.15 -3.07
CA ASP A 356 -19.57 12.14 -3.89
C ASP A 356 -18.57 13.25 -4.26
N THR A 357 -18.26 13.38 -5.55
CA THR A 357 -17.33 14.38 -6.09
C THR A 357 -17.93 15.76 -6.17
#